data_AF-A0A7Y4R4V7-F1
#
_entry.id   AF-A0A7Y4R4V7-F1
#
_cell.length_a   1.000
_cell.length_b   1.000
_cell.length_c   1.000
_cell.angle_alpha   90.00
_cell.angle_beta   90.00
_cell.angle_gamma   90.00
#
_symmetry.space_group_name_H-M   'P 1'
#
loop_
_entity.id
_entity.type
_entity.pdbx_description
1 polymer ?
#
loop_
_entity_poly.entity_id
_entity_poly.type
_entity_poly.pdbx_seq_one_letter_code
_entity_poly.pdbx_strand_id
1 'polypeptide(L)'
;MRRAGFTLVELVIVVVIVGIIAAIAIPRISRGADGSQAAALAADLMALRNALERYSAEHDGVYPESTPPERFDGQLTKFTDRDGAVSDDKTPPYIFGPYLSVVPKLRVGEGAGNGKGENAVAELETDTAGWIYDAAVGAIKANAGTDVDPKGKAFRDY
;
A
#
# COMPACT_ATOMS: atom_id res chain seq x y z
N MET A 1 40.61 45.40 27.30
CA MET A 1 39.70 44.25 27.07
C MET A 1 40.50 42.96 27.28
N ARG A 2 40.27 42.21 28.37
CA ARG A 2 40.95 40.94 28.62
C ARG A 2 40.26 39.84 27.81
N ARG A 3 40.97 39.24 26.85
CA ARG A 3 40.52 38.02 26.16
C ARG A 3 40.74 36.84 27.10
N ALA A 4 39.66 36.17 27.51
CA ALA A 4 39.76 34.88 28.19
C ALA A 4 40.22 33.85 27.15
N GLY A 5 41.39 33.25 27.35
CA GLY A 5 41.94 32.20 26.50
C GLY A 5 41.38 30.85 26.90
N PHE A 6 40.93 30.08 25.91
CA PHE A 6 40.47 28.69 26.08
C PHE A 6 41.64 27.82 26.55
N THR A 7 41.41 26.91 27.51
CA THR A 7 42.46 25.99 27.94
C THR A 7 42.48 24.72 27.07
N LEU A 8 43.66 24.11 26.90
CA LEU A 8 43.78 22.84 26.18
C LEU A 8 42.96 21.72 26.84
N VAL A 9 42.88 21.72 28.16
CA VAL A 9 42.11 20.74 28.95
C VAL A 9 40.61 20.84 28.64
N GLU A 10 40.11 22.06 28.45
CA GLU A 10 38.71 22.33 28.13
C GLU A 10 38.32 21.82 26.75
N LEU A 11 39.24 21.88 25.77
CA LEU A 11 39.01 21.28 24.47
C LEU A 11 39.04 19.74 24.52
N VAL A 12 39.99 19.18 25.29
CA VAL A 12 40.17 17.73 25.44
C VAL A 12 38.93 17.08 26.05
N ILE A 13 38.34 17.68 27.08
CA ILE A 13 37.16 17.10 27.72
C ILE A 13 35.93 17.12 26.80
N VAL A 14 35.79 18.16 25.97
CA VAL A 14 34.69 18.29 25.00
C VAL A 14 34.77 17.20 23.93
N VAL A 15 35.95 16.97 23.34
CA VAL A 15 36.10 15.93 22.30
C VAL A 15 35.92 14.52 22.87
N VAL A 16 36.29 14.29 24.13
CA VAL A 16 36.04 13.01 24.82
C VAL A 16 34.54 12.78 25.02
N ILE A 17 33.80 13.80 25.49
CA ILE A 17 32.34 13.70 25.68
C ILE A 17 31.63 13.46 24.35
N VAL A 18 31.99 14.21 23.30
CA VAL A 18 31.42 14.02 21.95
C VAL A 18 31.74 12.62 21.42
N GLY A 19 32.94 12.10 21.66
CA GLY A 19 33.33 10.74 21.29
C GLY A 19 32.50 9.66 21.99
N ILE A 20 32.23 9.82 23.29
CA ILE A 20 31.38 8.90 24.05
C ILE A 20 29.93 8.95 23.53
N ILE A 21 29.37 10.15 23.34
CA ILE A 21 28.00 10.33 22.83
C ILE A 21 27.86 9.71 21.44
N ALA A 22 28.82 9.94 20.55
CA ALA A 22 28.83 9.36 19.21
C ALA A 22 28.91 7.82 19.23
N ALA A 23 29.65 7.23 20.18
CA ALA A 23 29.77 5.78 20.32
C ALA A 23 28.48 5.11 20.84
N ILE A 24 27.71 5.79 21.70
CA ILE A 24 26.45 5.26 22.26
C ILE A 24 25.21 5.68 21.46
N ALA A 25 25.35 6.57 20.49
CA ALA A 25 24.26 7.03 19.65
C ALA A 25 23.78 5.88 18.75
N ILE A 26 22.88 5.06 19.27
CA ILE A 26 22.12 4.08 18.48
C ILE A 26 20.95 4.86 17.86
N PRO A 27 20.92 5.10 16.53
CA PRO A 27 19.75 5.67 15.89
C PRO A 27 18.59 4.67 16.00
N ARG A 28 17.65 4.90 16.92
CA ARG A 28 16.42 4.10 17.06
C ARG A 28 15.34 4.57 16.08
N ILE A 29 15.68 4.75 14.81
CA ILE A 29 14.74 5.16 13.76
C ILE A 29 14.65 4.03 12.75
N SER A 30 13.63 3.16 12.86
CA SER A 30 13.14 2.32 11.75
C SER A 30 11.89 1.52 12.17
N ARG A 31 11.89 0.88 13.35
CA ARG A 31 10.82 -0.07 13.74
C ARG A 31 9.38 0.49 13.79
N GLY A 32 9.20 1.80 13.97
CA GLY A 32 7.88 2.42 14.01
C GLY A 32 7.23 2.60 12.63
N ALA A 33 8.03 2.73 11.58
CA ALA A 33 7.55 2.94 10.21
C ALA A 33 7.16 1.62 9.52
N ASP A 34 7.72 0.49 9.95
CA ASP A 34 7.50 -0.80 9.30
C ASP A 34 6.21 -1.48 9.80
N GLY A 35 5.86 -1.29 11.08
CA GLY A 35 4.61 -1.81 11.64
C GLY A 35 3.35 -1.08 11.14
N SER A 36 3.46 0.22 10.82
CA SER A 36 2.35 0.99 10.26
C SER A 36 2.03 0.59 8.83
N GLN A 37 3.02 0.13 8.07
CA GLN A 37 2.87 -0.37 6.71
C GLN A 37 2.05 -1.66 6.65
N ALA A 38 2.34 -2.63 7.53
CA ALA A 38 1.55 -3.85 7.66
C ALA A 38 0.09 -3.59 8.04
N ALA A 39 -0.15 -2.65 8.95
CA ALA A 39 -1.50 -2.25 9.33
C ALA A 39 -2.25 -1.55 8.19
N ALA A 40 -1.56 -0.70 7.43
CA ALA A 40 -2.11 -0.06 6.24
C ALA A 40 -2.48 -1.09 5.17
N LEU A 41 -1.60 -2.06 4.89
CA LEU A 41 -1.87 -3.15 3.95
C LEU A 41 -3.13 -3.93 4.35
N ALA A 42 -3.26 -4.31 5.62
CA ALA A 42 -4.42 -5.04 6.10
C ALA A 42 -5.72 -4.24 5.91
N ALA A 43 -5.67 -2.93 6.18
CA ALA A 43 -6.81 -2.03 5.97
C ALA A 43 -7.17 -1.89 4.49
N ASP A 44 -6.19 -1.72 3.61
CA ASP A 44 -6.39 -1.62 2.17
C ASP A 44 -6.99 -2.91 1.59
N LEU A 45 -6.47 -4.08 1.98
CA LEU A 45 -7.02 -5.39 1.59
C LEU A 45 -8.45 -5.59 2.10
N MET A 46 -8.75 -5.17 3.34
CA MET A 46 -10.11 -5.25 3.88
C MET A 46 -11.08 -4.36 3.09
N ALA A 47 -10.68 -3.15 2.73
CA ALA A 47 -11.49 -2.25 1.91
C ALA A 47 -11.74 -2.84 0.51
N LEU A 48 -10.69 -3.39 -0.12
CA LEU A 48 -10.78 -4.05 -1.42
C LEU A 48 -11.71 -5.26 -1.38
N ARG A 49 -11.48 -6.22 -0.46
CA ARG A 49 -12.30 -7.42 -0.31
C ARG A 49 -13.77 -7.08 -0.09
N ASN A 50 -14.07 -6.14 0.81
CA ASN A 50 -15.44 -5.69 1.04
C ASN A 50 -16.09 -5.05 -0.20
N ALA A 51 -15.31 -4.34 -1.03
CA ALA A 51 -15.81 -3.76 -2.27
C ALA A 51 -16.09 -4.83 -3.33
N LEU A 52 -15.22 -5.83 -3.46
CA LEU A 52 -15.40 -6.98 -4.36
C LEU A 52 -16.66 -7.77 -4.02
N GLU A 53 -16.87 -8.06 -2.73
CA GLU A 53 -18.07 -8.78 -2.26
C GLU A 53 -19.35 -7.99 -2.54
N ARG A 54 -19.34 -6.67 -2.29
CA ARG A 54 -20.48 -5.81 -2.60
C ARG A 54 -20.76 -5.73 -4.11
N TYR A 55 -19.72 -5.62 -4.92
CA TYR A 55 -19.85 -5.63 -6.37
C TYR A 55 -20.51 -6.93 -6.84
N SER A 56 -19.97 -8.07 -6.39
CA SER A 56 -20.46 -9.39 -6.74
C SER A 56 -21.92 -9.60 -6.33
N ALA A 57 -22.31 -9.12 -5.14
CA ALA A 57 -23.70 -9.19 -4.69
C ALA A 57 -24.69 -8.42 -5.59
N GLU A 58 -24.25 -7.34 -6.23
CA GLU A 58 -25.07 -6.53 -7.16
C GLU A 58 -25.02 -7.06 -8.62
N HIS A 59 -24.04 -7.91 -8.95
CA HIS A 59 -23.74 -8.41 -10.30
C HIS A 59 -23.85 -9.95 -10.41
N ASP A 60 -24.87 -10.55 -9.81
CA ASP A 60 -25.17 -12.01 -9.94
C ASP A 60 -24.01 -12.94 -9.55
N GLY A 61 -23.18 -12.53 -8.60
CA GLY A 61 -22.02 -13.31 -8.15
C GLY A 61 -20.78 -13.11 -9.01
N VAL A 62 -20.83 -12.27 -10.04
CA VAL A 62 -19.69 -11.95 -10.91
C VAL A 62 -18.82 -10.88 -10.25
N TYR A 63 -17.52 -11.15 -10.16
CA TYR A 63 -16.56 -10.17 -9.66
C TYR A 63 -16.03 -9.26 -10.77
N PRO A 64 -15.43 -8.10 -10.42
CA PRO A 64 -14.86 -7.19 -11.43
C PRO A 64 -13.87 -7.87 -12.36
N GLU A 65 -13.85 -7.46 -13.62
CA GLU A 65 -12.94 -7.96 -14.63
C GLU A 65 -11.52 -7.44 -14.40
N SER A 66 -10.54 -8.35 -14.53
CA SER A 66 -9.10 -8.02 -14.47
C SER A 66 -8.57 -7.45 -15.79
N THR A 67 -9.29 -7.67 -16.90
CA THR A 67 -8.80 -7.44 -18.25
C THR A 67 -9.85 -6.73 -19.12
N PRO A 68 -9.51 -5.60 -19.77
CA PRO A 68 -8.25 -4.86 -19.63
C PRO A 68 -8.12 -4.20 -18.23
N PRO A 69 -6.90 -3.84 -17.78
CA PRO A 69 -6.64 -3.43 -16.40
C PRO A 69 -7.50 -2.25 -15.89
N GLU A 70 -7.90 -1.35 -16.78
CA GLU A 70 -8.75 -0.21 -16.47
C GLU A 70 -10.19 -0.59 -16.06
N ARG A 71 -10.64 -1.81 -16.39
CA ARG A 71 -11.99 -2.27 -16.02
C ARG A 71 -12.14 -2.47 -14.53
N PHE A 72 -11.15 -3.06 -13.88
CA PHE A 72 -11.19 -3.30 -12.44
C PHE A 72 -11.43 -2.00 -11.67
N ASP A 73 -10.65 -0.96 -11.98
CA ASP A 73 -10.77 0.34 -11.34
C ASP A 73 -12.11 1.00 -11.64
N GLY A 74 -12.54 0.99 -12.91
CA GLY A 74 -13.81 1.55 -13.31
C GLY A 74 -14.99 0.89 -12.60
N GLN A 75 -15.02 -0.44 -12.53
CA GLN A 75 -16.12 -1.20 -11.93
C GLN A 75 -16.23 -0.99 -10.42
N LEU A 76 -15.12 -0.68 -9.73
CA LEU A 76 -15.12 -0.39 -8.30
C LEU A 76 -15.32 1.10 -7.98
N THR A 77 -14.90 2.02 -8.84
CA THR A 77 -14.88 3.46 -8.55
C THR A 77 -15.96 4.27 -9.25
N LYS A 78 -16.64 3.70 -10.23
CA LYS A 78 -17.71 4.35 -11.00
C LYS A 78 -19.06 3.65 -10.82
N PHE A 79 -20.10 4.20 -11.44
CA PHE A 79 -21.40 3.52 -11.52
C PHE A 79 -21.35 2.43 -12.59
N THR A 80 -22.07 1.34 -12.34
CA THR A 80 -22.14 0.20 -13.25
C THR A 80 -23.56 -0.18 -13.59
N ASP A 81 -23.76 -0.68 -14.81
CA ASP A 81 -24.96 -1.43 -15.16
C ASP A 81 -24.84 -2.89 -14.73
N ARG A 82 -25.85 -3.71 -15.04
CA ARG A 82 -25.88 -5.12 -14.61
C ARG A 82 -24.74 -5.97 -15.19
N ASP A 83 -24.23 -5.60 -16.36
CA ASP A 83 -23.17 -6.31 -17.06
C ASP A 83 -21.78 -5.75 -16.71
N GLY A 84 -21.70 -4.79 -15.78
CA GLY A 84 -20.45 -4.19 -15.32
C GLY A 84 -19.89 -3.11 -16.26
N ALA A 85 -20.65 -2.61 -17.23
CA ALA A 85 -20.25 -1.45 -18.01
C ALA A 85 -20.29 -0.19 -17.14
N VAL A 86 -19.30 0.70 -17.31
CA VAL A 86 -19.05 1.81 -16.38
C VAL A 86 -19.58 3.15 -16.89
N SER A 87 -20.05 3.99 -15.97
CA SER A 87 -20.49 5.37 -16.21
C SER A 87 -20.05 6.28 -15.08
N ASP A 88 -19.62 7.50 -15.41
CA ASP A 88 -19.29 8.53 -14.41
C ASP A 88 -20.56 9.05 -13.69
N ASP A 89 -21.71 8.99 -14.35
CA ASP A 89 -22.98 9.48 -13.83
C ASP A 89 -23.94 8.33 -13.45
N LYS A 90 -24.66 8.51 -12.34
CA LYS A 90 -25.71 7.59 -11.90
C LYS A 90 -26.98 7.81 -12.72
N THR A 91 -27.14 7.04 -13.79
CA THR A 91 -28.28 7.14 -14.71
C THR A 91 -28.67 5.75 -15.18
N PRO A 92 -29.96 5.40 -15.35
CA PRO A 92 -30.32 4.08 -15.88
C PRO A 92 -29.63 3.79 -17.23
N PRO A 93 -28.98 2.63 -17.41
CA PRO A 93 -28.96 1.44 -16.52
C PRO A 93 -27.87 1.43 -15.42
N TYR A 94 -26.98 2.41 -15.39
CA TYR A 94 -25.87 2.56 -14.43
C TYR A 94 -26.33 3.00 -13.03
N ILE A 95 -26.82 2.06 -12.24
CA ILE A 95 -27.41 2.32 -10.91
C ILE A 95 -26.63 1.70 -9.75
N PHE A 96 -25.71 0.78 -10.04
CA PHE A 96 -24.91 0.03 -9.07
C PHE A 96 -23.62 0.78 -8.74
N GLY A 97 -23.10 0.57 -7.52
CA GLY A 97 -21.89 1.25 -7.05
C GLY A 97 -22.02 2.80 -6.86
N PRO A 98 -20.90 3.53 -6.79
CA PRO A 98 -19.53 3.01 -6.72
C PRO A 98 -19.27 2.28 -5.39
N TYR A 99 -18.23 1.46 -5.38
CA TYR A 99 -17.88 0.61 -4.23
C TYR A 99 -16.71 1.16 -3.43
N LEU A 100 -15.81 1.88 -4.11
CA LEU A 100 -14.66 2.60 -3.56
C LEU A 100 -14.60 4.02 -4.15
N SER A 101 -13.98 4.96 -3.43
CA SER A 101 -13.66 6.28 -4.00
C SER A 101 -12.41 6.25 -4.87
N VAL A 102 -11.47 5.37 -4.54
CA VAL A 102 -10.24 5.11 -5.29
C VAL A 102 -9.73 3.72 -4.93
N VAL A 103 -9.14 3.03 -5.89
CA VAL A 103 -8.45 1.76 -5.61
C VAL A 103 -7.12 2.08 -4.92
N PRO A 104 -6.89 1.60 -3.68
CA PRO A 104 -5.66 1.89 -2.95
C PRO A 104 -4.45 1.31 -3.68
N LYS A 105 -3.37 2.10 -3.75
CA LYS A 105 -2.08 1.63 -4.27
C LYS A 105 -1.35 0.80 -3.23
N LEU A 106 -0.68 -0.26 -3.67
CA LEU A 106 0.19 -1.06 -2.80
C LEU A 106 1.33 -0.20 -2.25
N ARG A 107 1.53 -0.23 -0.92
CA ARG A 107 2.55 0.58 -0.22
C ARG A 107 3.72 -0.22 0.33
N VAL A 108 3.71 -1.53 0.14
CA VAL A 108 4.69 -2.46 0.72
C VAL A 108 5.28 -3.38 -0.32
N GLY A 109 6.49 -3.85 -0.06
CA GLY A 109 7.22 -4.76 -0.92
C GLY A 109 7.99 -4.10 -2.06
N GLU A 110 8.74 -4.91 -2.78
CA GLU A 110 9.66 -4.50 -3.84
C GLU A 110 8.89 -3.74 -4.93
N GLY A 111 9.33 -2.52 -5.22
CA GLY A 111 8.70 -1.62 -6.19
C GLY A 111 7.55 -0.77 -5.64
N ALA A 112 7.15 -0.92 -4.38
CA ALA A 112 6.14 -0.05 -3.77
C ALA A 112 6.55 1.43 -3.84
N GLY A 113 5.66 2.25 -4.42
CA GLY A 113 5.91 3.68 -4.66
C GLY A 113 6.74 4.01 -5.92
N ASN A 114 7.33 3.01 -6.59
CA ASN A 114 8.12 3.15 -7.82
C ASN A 114 7.39 2.52 -9.03
N GLY A 115 6.14 2.94 -9.29
CA GLY A 115 5.33 2.47 -10.42
C GLY A 115 4.49 1.21 -10.14
N LYS A 116 4.77 0.48 -9.06
CA LYS A 116 3.91 -0.64 -8.61
C LYS A 116 2.61 -0.11 -8.01
N GLY A 117 1.48 -0.57 -8.54
CA GLY A 117 0.15 -0.02 -8.22
C GLY A 117 -0.27 1.14 -9.12
N GLU A 118 0.41 1.37 -10.25
CA GLU A 118 -0.10 2.22 -11.34
C GLU A 118 -1.22 1.52 -12.11
N ASN A 119 -1.07 0.22 -12.36
CA ASN A 119 -2.20 -0.66 -12.66
C ASN A 119 -2.69 -1.26 -11.34
N ALA A 120 -4.00 -1.26 -11.11
CA ALA A 120 -4.52 -1.82 -9.87
C ALA A 120 -4.22 -3.31 -9.72
N VAL A 121 -4.59 -4.12 -10.71
CA VAL A 121 -4.55 -5.58 -10.61
C VAL A 121 -3.86 -6.27 -11.79
N ALA A 122 -3.36 -7.49 -11.54
CA ALA A 122 -3.01 -8.48 -12.56
C ALA A 122 -3.29 -9.90 -12.03
N GLU A 123 -3.44 -10.87 -12.93
CA GLU A 123 -3.64 -12.29 -12.56
C GLU A 123 -2.36 -12.98 -12.09
N LEU A 124 -1.21 -12.50 -12.59
CA LEU A 124 0.13 -13.00 -12.28
C LEU A 124 1.04 -11.85 -11.83
N GLU A 125 2.15 -12.17 -11.17
CA GLU A 125 3.12 -11.16 -10.73
C GLU A 125 3.69 -10.40 -11.94
N THR A 126 3.51 -9.08 -11.94
CA THR A 126 4.08 -8.14 -12.91
C THR A 126 4.76 -6.98 -12.19
N ASP A 127 5.57 -6.21 -12.91
CA ASP A 127 6.31 -5.08 -12.33
C ASP A 127 5.41 -3.88 -12.00
N THR A 128 4.22 -3.79 -12.61
CA THR A 128 3.35 -2.60 -12.54
C THR A 128 2.08 -2.80 -11.72
N ALA A 129 1.59 -4.03 -11.58
CA ALA A 129 0.37 -4.30 -10.82
C ALA A 129 0.62 -4.23 -9.31
N GLY A 130 -0.23 -3.50 -8.58
CA GLY A 130 -0.18 -3.45 -7.12
C GLY A 130 -0.74 -4.70 -6.45
N TRP A 131 -1.76 -5.31 -7.06
CA TRP A 131 -2.49 -6.42 -6.48
C TRP A 131 -2.52 -7.62 -7.43
N ILE A 132 -2.38 -8.82 -6.87
CA ILE A 132 -2.68 -10.05 -7.61
C ILE A 132 -4.13 -10.41 -7.33
N TYR A 133 -4.90 -10.58 -8.39
CA TYR A 133 -6.33 -10.71 -8.34
C TYR A 133 -6.83 -11.86 -9.22
N ASP A 134 -7.71 -12.69 -8.67
CA ASP A 134 -8.39 -13.76 -9.36
C ASP A 134 -9.89 -13.42 -9.47
N ALA A 135 -10.31 -13.04 -10.67
CA ALA A 135 -11.68 -12.64 -10.96
C ALA A 135 -12.68 -13.81 -10.90
N ALA A 136 -12.23 -15.06 -10.99
CA ALA A 136 -13.12 -16.21 -10.93
C ALA A 136 -13.67 -16.44 -9.52
N VAL A 137 -12.90 -16.05 -8.50
CA VAL A 137 -13.24 -16.29 -7.09
C VAL A 137 -13.23 -15.03 -6.22
N GLY A 138 -12.88 -13.87 -6.78
CA GLY A 138 -12.80 -12.61 -6.05
C GLY A 138 -11.60 -12.51 -5.08
N ALA A 139 -10.59 -13.38 -5.25
CA ALA A 139 -9.45 -13.40 -4.35
C ALA A 139 -8.44 -12.31 -4.71
N ILE A 140 -8.07 -11.47 -3.73
CA ILE A 140 -7.07 -10.41 -3.90
C ILE A 140 -5.99 -10.48 -2.82
N LYS A 141 -4.74 -10.32 -3.25
CA LYS A 141 -3.54 -10.35 -2.40
C LYS A 141 -2.51 -9.32 -2.86
N ALA A 142 -1.60 -8.97 -1.97
CA ALA A 142 -0.51 -8.04 -2.28
C ALA A 142 0.46 -8.62 -3.32
N ASN A 143 0.81 -7.84 -4.35
CA ASN A 143 1.94 -8.15 -5.23
C ASN A 143 3.25 -7.65 -4.60
N ALA A 144 3.67 -8.28 -3.50
CA ALA A 144 4.81 -7.84 -2.71
C ALA A 144 6.04 -8.76 -2.84
N GLY A 145 6.07 -9.65 -3.85
CA GLY A 145 7.16 -10.62 -3.99
C GLY A 145 7.37 -11.40 -2.69
N THR A 146 8.63 -11.69 -2.35
CA THR A 146 9.00 -12.43 -1.14
C THR A 146 9.07 -11.58 0.13
N ASP A 147 8.64 -10.32 0.06
CA ASP A 147 8.81 -9.40 1.19
C ASP A 147 7.89 -9.75 2.37
N VAL A 148 8.45 -9.54 3.55
CA VAL A 148 7.85 -9.87 4.83
C VAL A 148 7.73 -8.64 5.72
N ASP A 149 6.74 -8.68 6.61
CA ASP A 149 6.59 -7.70 7.67
C ASP A 149 7.71 -7.83 8.73
N PRO A 150 7.80 -6.90 9.70
CA PRO A 150 8.79 -6.99 10.79
C PRO A 150 8.68 -8.22 11.70
N LYS A 151 7.60 -9.00 11.58
CA LYS A 151 7.36 -10.25 12.32
C LYS A 151 7.69 -11.48 11.47
N GLY A 152 8.14 -11.31 10.22
CA GLY A 152 8.46 -12.39 9.30
C GLY A 152 7.26 -12.98 8.56
N LYS A 153 6.07 -12.37 8.63
CA LYS A 153 4.90 -12.78 7.84
C LYS A 153 4.99 -12.17 6.44
N ALA A 154 4.85 -12.99 5.39
CA ALA A 154 4.86 -12.49 4.02
C ALA A 154 3.67 -11.56 3.75
N PHE A 155 3.91 -10.44 3.07
CA PHE A 155 2.85 -9.47 2.76
C PHE A 155 1.75 -10.04 1.86
N ARG A 156 2.09 -11.02 1.00
CA ARG A 156 1.13 -11.78 0.18
C ARG A 156 0.13 -12.64 0.98
N ASP A 157 0.40 -12.90 2.26
CA ASP A 157 -0.41 -13.76 3.15
C ASP A 157 -1.32 -12.95 4.10
N TYR A 158 -1.42 -11.64 3.91
CA TYR A 158 -2.39 -10.76 4.58
C TYR A 158 -3.78 -10.88 3.96
#